data_AF-A0A7Y2MHQ5-F1
#
_entry.id   AF-A0A7Y2MHQ5-F1
#
_cell.length_a   1.000
_cell.length_b   1.000
_cell.length_c   1.000
_cell.angle_alpha   90.00
_cell.angle_beta   90.00
_cell.angle_gamma   90.00
#
_symmetry.space_group_name_H-M   'P 1'
#
loop_
_entity.id
_entity.type
_entity.pdbx_description
1 polymer ?
#
loop_
_entity_poly.entity_id
_entity_poly.type
_entity_poly.pdbx_seq_one_letter_code
_entity_poly.pdbx_strand_id
1 'polypeptide(L)'
;MLTGKPYDQIASMIDWGDQTNHYTTWKELLGVLTELGWHTGGLCKAVSWADVCGVAVVHVEKDHFILYDANNRIFYDPGQSDGPDRYTRLVPMSFLPVQPPANSA
;
A
#
# COMPACT_ATOMS: atom_id res chain seq x y z
N MET A 1 7.07 10.10 -4.69
CA MET A 1 7.24 8.85 -3.92
C MET A 1 6.87 9.12 -2.47
N LEU A 2 6.00 8.32 -1.87
CA LEU A 2 5.46 8.52 -0.51
C LEU A 2 6.53 8.56 0.58
N THR A 3 7.66 7.89 0.38
CA THR A 3 8.73 7.69 1.39
C THR A 3 10.00 8.49 1.09
N GLY A 4 10.10 9.10 -0.10
CA GLY A 4 11.34 9.70 -0.60
C GLY A 4 12.51 8.71 -0.84
N LYS A 5 12.29 7.40 -0.66
CA LYS A 5 13.32 6.35 -0.81
C LYS A 5 13.18 5.61 -2.15
N PRO A 6 14.29 5.22 -2.81
CA PRO A 6 14.26 4.34 -3.97
C PRO A 6 13.65 2.97 -3.65
N TYR A 7 13.10 2.31 -4.67
CA TYR A 7 12.50 0.97 -4.53
C TYR A 7 13.47 -0.04 -3.90
N ASP A 8 14.71 -0.13 -4.39
CA ASP A 8 15.70 -1.11 -3.90
C ASP A 8 15.98 -0.95 -2.40
N GLN A 9 15.97 0.29 -1.90
CA GLN A 9 16.16 0.56 -0.48
C GLN A 9 14.96 0.06 0.33
N ILE A 10 13.74 0.26 -0.17
CA ILE A 10 12.51 -0.22 0.50
C ILE A 10 12.45 -1.75 0.43
N ALA A 11 12.75 -2.34 -0.73
CA ALA A 11 12.77 -3.79 -0.93
C ALA A 11 13.79 -4.46 0.00
N SER A 12 14.95 -3.85 0.24
CA SER A 12 15.96 -4.39 1.17
C SER A 12 15.52 -4.46 2.64
N MET A 13 14.40 -3.84 3.02
CA MET A 13 13.84 -3.90 4.37
C MET A 13 13.07 -5.21 4.64
N ILE A 14 12.80 -5.99 3.60
CA ILE A 14 12.18 -7.32 3.69
C ILE A 14 13.26 -8.39 3.59
N ASP A 15 13.23 -9.36 4.50
CA ASP A 15 14.05 -10.56 4.40
C ASP A 15 13.42 -11.52 3.37
N TRP A 16 13.94 -11.49 2.16
CA TRP A 16 13.47 -12.32 1.05
C TRP A 16 13.95 -13.78 1.11
N GLY A 17 14.94 -14.10 1.95
CA GLY A 17 15.61 -15.41 1.94
C GLY A 17 16.11 -15.82 0.54
N ASP A 18 15.97 -17.09 0.20
CA ASP A 18 16.36 -17.66 -1.11
C ASP A 18 15.23 -17.59 -2.17
N GLN A 19 14.22 -16.73 -1.98
CA GLN A 19 13.08 -16.67 -2.90
C GLN A 19 13.46 -15.99 -4.21
N THR A 20 13.14 -16.64 -5.33
CA THR A 20 13.33 -16.09 -6.68
C THR A 20 12.22 -15.11 -7.10
N ASN A 21 11.05 -15.17 -6.46
CA ASN A 21 9.95 -14.23 -6.65
C ASN A 21 9.63 -13.55 -5.32
N HIS A 22 9.68 -12.23 -5.31
CA HIS A 22 9.47 -11.41 -4.12
C HIS A 22 7.98 -11.07 -3.96
N TYR A 23 7.22 -11.95 -3.31
CA TYR A 23 5.85 -11.66 -2.91
C TYR A 23 5.84 -11.04 -1.51
N THR A 24 5.04 -10.00 -1.32
CA THR A 24 4.92 -9.31 -0.03
C THR A 24 3.62 -9.73 0.66
N THR A 25 3.69 -9.97 1.96
CA THR A 25 2.56 -10.22 2.85
C THR A 25 2.20 -8.97 3.63
N TRP A 26 1.01 -8.95 4.24
CA TRP A 26 0.64 -7.88 5.18
C TRP A 26 1.65 -7.73 6.33
N LYS A 27 2.23 -8.85 6.82
CA LYS A 27 3.21 -8.83 7.91
C LYS A 27 4.48 -8.07 7.50
N GLU A 28 5.01 -8.37 6.32
CA GLU A 28 6.21 -7.71 5.80
C GLU A 28 5.94 -6.23 5.52
N LEU A 29 4.81 -5.93 4.86
CA LEU A 29 4.41 -4.55 4.59
C LEU A 29 4.25 -3.72 5.88
N LEU A 30 3.63 -4.29 6.92
CA LEU A 30 3.51 -3.66 8.24
C LEU A 30 4.88 -3.39 8.87
N GLY A 31 5.81 -4.34 8.77
CA GLY A 31 7.18 -4.18 9.23
C GLY A 31 7.88 -3.00 8.55
N VAL A 32 7.84 -2.96 7.22
CA VAL A 32 8.41 -1.85 6.42
C VAL A 32 7.80 -0.51 6.79
N LEU A 33 6.46 -0.42 6.87
CA LEU A 33 5.78 0.83 7.24
C LEU A 33 6.17 1.29 8.65
N THR A 34 6.28 0.37 9.60
CA THR A 34 6.70 0.67 10.97
C THR A 34 8.13 1.20 11.02
N GLU A 35 9.06 0.57 10.30
CA GLU A 35 10.46 1.03 10.22
C GLU A 35 10.59 2.40 9.54
N LEU A 36 9.71 2.70 8.58
CA LEU A 36 9.62 4.02 7.96
C LEU A 36 8.95 5.08 8.85
N GLY A 37 8.48 4.71 10.05
CA GLY A 37 7.80 5.60 10.98
C GLY A 37 6.37 5.95 10.58
N TRP A 38 5.75 5.15 9.70
CA TRP A 38 4.35 5.36 9.31
C TRP A 38 3.42 4.84 10.39
N HIS A 39 2.36 5.61 10.66
CA HIS A 39 1.31 5.16 11.55
C HIS A 39 0.30 4.33 10.75
N THR A 40 0.07 3.11 11.20
CA THR A 40 -0.89 2.19 10.58
C THR A 40 -2.07 1.94 11.51
N GLY A 41 -3.27 1.85 10.93
CA GLY A 41 -4.44 1.34 11.64
C GLY A 41 -4.37 -0.19 11.84
N GLY A 42 -5.50 -0.77 12.24
CA GLY A 42 -5.67 -2.24 12.17
C GLY A 42 -5.95 -2.70 10.74
N LEU A 43 -5.60 -3.95 10.43
CA LEU A 43 -6.00 -4.58 9.16
C LEU A 43 -7.52 -4.74 9.13
N CYS A 44 -8.15 -4.21 8.09
CA CYS A 44 -9.60 -4.22 7.91
C CYS A 44 -10.00 -5.01 6.66
N LYS A 45 -11.18 -5.64 6.71
CA LYS A 45 -11.81 -6.22 5.52
C LYS A 45 -12.47 -5.11 4.70
N ALA A 46 -12.36 -5.18 3.37
CA ALA A 46 -13.13 -4.35 2.45
C ALA A 46 -14.17 -5.21 1.72
N VAL A 47 -15.39 -4.70 1.63
CA VAL A 47 -16.45 -5.22 0.75
C VAL A 47 -16.63 -4.30 -0.45
N SER A 48 -16.32 -3.01 -0.30
CA SER A 48 -16.37 -2.00 -1.34
C SER A 48 -15.32 -0.90 -1.13
N TRP A 49 -15.09 -0.09 -2.17
CA TRP A 49 -14.23 1.09 -2.07
C TRP A 49 -14.76 2.16 -1.11
N ALA A 50 -16.05 2.12 -0.75
CA ALA A 50 -16.65 3.03 0.22
C ALA A 50 -16.27 2.70 1.67
N ASP A 51 -15.75 1.51 1.94
CA ASP A 51 -15.30 1.11 3.28
C ASP A 51 -13.95 1.73 3.65
N VAL A 52 -13.19 2.19 2.64
CA VAL A 52 -11.85 2.75 2.82
C VAL A 52 -11.94 4.25 3.07
N CYS A 53 -11.38 4.69 4.19
CA CYS A 53 -11.35 6.10 4.59
C CYS A 53 -9.90 6.62 4.62
N GLY A 54 -9.70 7.88 4.19
CA GLY A 54 -8.38 8.50 4.16
C GLY A 54 -7.43 7.86 3.14
N VAL A 55 -6.16 7.72 3.49
CA VAL A 55 -5.16 7.02 2.68
C VAL A 55 -4.95 5.62 3.23
N ALA A 56 -4.98 4.62 2.36
CA ALA A 56 -4.78 3.23 2.75
C ALA A 56 -3.96 2.46 1.70
N VAL A 57 -3.20 1.47 2.16
CA VAL A 57 -2.76 0.39 1.29
C VAL A 57 -3.90 -0.62 1.20
N VAL A 58 -4.25 -1.04 0.00
CA VAL A 58 -5.39 -1.92 -0.28
C VAL A 58 -4.90 -3.16 -1.01
N HIS A 59 -5.20 -4.32 -0.45
CA HIS A 59 -5.09 -5.61 -1.13
C HIS A 59 -6.34 -5.80 -2.00
N VAL A 60 -6.10 -6.03 -3.27
CA VAL A 60 -7.14 -6.25 -4.28
C VAL A 60 -7.03 -7.65 -4.89
N GLU A 61 -8.01 -8.03 -5.69
CA GLU A 61 -7.98 -9.27 -6.45
C GLU A 61 -6.65 -9.50 -7.19
N LYS A 62 -6.28 -10.79 -7.35
CA LYS A 62 -5.02 -11.27 -7.95
C LYS A 62 -3.77 -10.99 -7.09
N ASP A 63 -3.96 -10.90 -5.78
CA ASP A 63 -2.88 -10.76 -4.79
C ASP A 63 -1.97 -9.57 -5.07
N HIS A 64 -2.60 -8.43 -5.32
CA HIS A 64 -1.94 -7.18 -5.65
C HIS A 64 -2.20 -6.11 -4.59
N PHE A 65 -1.20 -5.26 -4.32
CA PHE A 65 -1.32 -4.13 -3.42
C PHE A 65 -1.28 -2.82 -4.20
N ILE A 66 -2.23 -1.93 -3.88
CA ILE A 66 -2.25 -0.55 -4.39
C ILE A 66 -2.36 0.42 -3.23
N LEU A 67 -2.04 1.70 -3.47
CA LEU A 67 -2.40 2.77 -2.54
C LEU A 67 -3.68 3.44 -3.05
N TYR A 68 -4.63 3.66 -2.15
CA TYR A 68 -5.85 4.40 -2.43
C TYR A 68 -5.97 5.62 -1.52
N ASP A 69 -6.13 6.79 -2.13
CA ASP A 69 -6.51 8.03 -1.44
C ASP A 69 -8.02 8.25 -1.63
N ALA A 70 -8.79 7.86 -0.62
CA ALA A 70 -10.25 7.96 -0.64
C ALA A 70 -10.74 9.41 -0.57
N ASN A 71 -9.95 10.33 -0.01
CA ASN A 71 -10.31 11.74 0.09
C ASN A 71 -10.35 12.38 -1.30
N ASN A 72 -9.37 12.03 -2.15
CA ASN A 72 -9.26 12.54 -3.51
C ASN A 72 -9.82 11.59 -4.58
N ARG A 73 -10.19 10.36 -4.18
CA ARG A 73 -10.61 9.25 -5.05
C ARG A 73 -9.58 8.93 -6.12
N ILE A 74 -8.33 8.76 -5.68
CA ILE A 74 -7.18 8.49 -6.54
C ILE A 74 -6.60 7.12 -6.20
N PHE A 75 -6.44 6.30 -7.23
CA PHE A 75 -5.79 5.00 -7.18
C PHE A 75 -4.35 5.13 -7.66
N TYR A 76 -3.40 4.66 -6.86
CA TYR A 76 -2.00 4.57 -7.20
C TYR A 76 -1.65 3.10 -7.33
N ASP A 77 -1.77 2.58 -8.55
CA ASP A 77 -1.45 1.20 -8.89
C ASP A 77 -0.01 1.10 -9.43
N PRO A 78 0.91 0.41 -8.73
CA PRO A 78 2.28 0.25 -9.21
C PRO A 78 2.40 -0.60 -10.48
N GLY A 79 1.35 -1.35 -10.85
CA GLY A 79 1.25 -2.08 -12.11
C GLY A 79 0.78 -1.24 -13.30
N GLN A 80 0.32 0.00 -13.09
CA GLN A 80 -0.08 0.91 -14.17
C GLN A 80 1.11 1.75 -14.65
N SER A 81 1.25 1.89 -15.97
CA SER A 81 2.31 2.70 -16.61
C SER A 81 2.06 4.20 -16.53
N ASP A 82 0.78 4.61 -16.53
CA ASP A 82 0.38 5.99 -16.81
C ASP A 82 0.23 6.84 -15.54
N GLY A 83 0.67 6.31 -14.40
CA GLY A 83 0.56 6.94 -13.10
C GLY A 83 -0.81 6.76 -12.46
N PRO A 84 -1.19 7.62 -11.50
CA PRO A 84 -2.43 7.46 -10.75
C PRO A 84 -3.69 7.70 -11.59
N ASP A 85 -4.74 6.91 -11.31
CA ASP A 85 -6.03 6.96 -12.00
C ASP A 85 -7.17 7.31 -11.02
N ARG A 86 -8.28 7.82 -11.54
CA ARG A 86 -9.54 8.03 -10.81
C ARG A 86 -10.51 6.85 -10.94
N TYR A 87 -10.21 5.91 -11.82
CA TYR A 87 -11.03 4.74 -12.08
C TYR A 87 -10.21 3.47 -11.94
N THR A 88 -10.81 2.44 -11.35
CA THR A 88 -10.22 1.11 -11.32
C THR A 88 -11.30 0.05 -11.52
N ARG A 89 -10.91 -1.06 -12.14
CA ARG A 89 -11.74 -2.28 -12.23
C ARG A 89 -11.37 -3.30 -11.15
N LEU A 90 -10.39 -2.98 -10.31
CA LEU A 90 -9.93 -3.84 -9.22
C LEU A 90 -10.99 -3.87 -8.12
N VAL A 91 -11.13 -5.04 -7.49
CA VAL A 91 -12.05 -5.25 -6.37
C VAL A 91 -11.25 -5.30 -5.06
N PRO A 92 -11.58 -4.48 -4.06
CA PRO A 92 -10.85 -4.45 -2.79
C PRO A 92 -11.25 -5.66 -1.93
N MET A 93 -10.26 -6.23 -1.24
CA MET A 93 -10.46 -7.39 -0.36
C MET A 93 -10.16 -7.07 1.10
N SER A 94 -9.05 -6.36 1.33
CA SER A 94 -8.65 -5.87 2.65
C SER A 94 -7.83 -4.60 2.53
N PHE A 95 -7.78 -3.80 3.59
CA PHE A 95 -7.03 -2.56 3.59
C PHE A 95 -6.40 -2.28 4.93
N LEU A 96 -5.33 -1.51 4.89
CA LEU A 96 -4.61 -0.99 6.03
C LEU A 96 -4.59 0.53 5.92
N PRO A 97 -5.29 1.28 6.80
CA PRO A 97 -5.15 2.72 6.88
C PRO A 97 -3.71 3.09 7.18
N VAL A 98 -3.18 4.07 6.45
CA VAL A 98 -1.79 4.53 6.62
C VAL A 98 -1.74 6.05 6.73
N GLN A 99 -0.89 6.54 7.62
CA GLN A 99 -0.61 7.96 7.79
C GLN A 99 0.91 8.17 7.77
N PRO A 100 1.41 9.13 6.97
CA PRO A 100 2.82 9.46 6.98
C PRO A 100 3.22 10.03 8.35
N PRO A 101 4.51 9.94 8.72
CA PRO A 101 5.01 10.56 9.94
C PRO A 101 4.75 12.08 9.92
N ALA A 102 4.51 12.67 11.10
CA ALA A 102 4.06 14.06 11.26
C ALA A 102 5.00 15.15 10.67
N ASN A 103 6.19 14.77 10.19
CA ASN A 103 7.20 15.67 9.62
C ASN A 103 7.37 15.53 8.09
N SER A 104 6.39 14.97 7.38
CA SER A 104 6.46 14.77 5.91
C SER A 104 5.78 15.88 5.08
N ALA A 105 5.64 17.09 5.60
CA ALA A 105 5.12 18.26 4.88
C ALA A 105 6.24 19.20 4.43
#